data_AF-A0A1H3G104-F1
#
_entry.id   AF-A0A1H3G104-F1
#
_cell.length_a   1.000
_cell.length_b   1.000
_cell.length_c   1.000
_cell.angle_alpha   90.00
_cell.angle_beta   90.00
_cell.angle_gamma   90.00
#
_symmetry.space_group_name_H-M   'P 1'
#
loop_
_entity.id
_entity.type
_entity.pdbx_description
1 polymer ?
#
loop_
_entity_poly.entity_id
_entity_poly.type
_entity_poly.pdbx_seq_one_letter_code
_entity_poly.pdbx_strand_id
1 'polypeptide(L)'
;MTKNTTAPELLPCPFCGGKAKWISGGPGCTYISCMACPAATDDGAVPRIAKAWNTRADLHAARVAELEIALSEMRRDRDVRKQSAYEYKSHTRAAEGACIKLEAERDAARADVARLRDALRAADGHIDRGHYEMARNITRSASAGSTPHCSDCPPEGYPTDNTRCAPCPRRLREVRRDQ
;
A
#
# COMPACT_ATOMS: atom_id res chain seq x y z
N MET A 1 -22.21 -41.47 78.60
CA MET A 1 -21.58 -41.79 77.30
C MET A 1 -21.44 -40.50 76.50
N THR A 2 -20.31 -39.81 76.63
CA THR A 2 -20.03 -38.60 75.84
C THR A 2 -19.64 -39.02 74.43
N LYS A 3 -20.49 -38.71 73.44
CA LYS A 3 -20.13 -38.88 72.02
C LYS A 3 -18.94 -37.96 71.74
N ASN A 4 -17.78 -38.52 71.42
CA ASN A 4 -16.66 -37.76 70.88
C ASN A 4 -17.04 -37.25 69.49
N THR A 5 -17.67 -36.08 69.43
CA THR A 5 -17.93 -35.39 68.17
C THR A 5 -16.60 -34.83 67.68
N THR A 6 -15.95 -35.54 66.75
CA THR A 6 -14.78 -35.03 66.03
C THR A 6 -15.14 -33.73 65.32
N ALA A 7 -14.32 -32.70 65.54
CA ALA A 7 -14.52 -31.41 64.90
C ALA A 7 -14.46 -31.55 63.37
N PRO A 8 -15.32 -30.84 62.61
CA PRO A 8 -15.34 -30.89 61.16
C PRO A 8 -14.03 -30.36 60.55
N GLU A 9 -13.67 -30.90 59.39
CA GLU A 9 -12.50 -30.49 58.62
C GLU A 9 -12.67 -29.07 58.05
N LEU A 10 -11.61 -28.27 58.14
CA LEU A 10 -11.60 -26.88 57.70
C LEU A 10 -10.99 -26.74 56.31
N LEU A 11 -11.73 -26.07 55.41
CA LEU A 11 -11.20 -25.67 54.11
C LEU A 11 -10.16 -24.53 54.26
N PRO A 12 -9.31 -24.32 53.23
CA PRO A 12 -8.41 -23.19 53.18
C PRO A 12 -9.15 -21.85 53.34
N CYS A 13 -8.42 -20.83 53.79
CA CYS A 13 -8.98 -19.50 53.98
C CYS A 13 -9.57 -18.94 52.67
N PRO A 14 -10.84 -18.47 52.66
CA PRO A 14 -11.50 -17.94 51.46
C PRO A 14 -10.79 -16.72 50.85
N PHE A 15 -10.02 -16.00 51.66
CA PHE A 15 -9.42 -14.73 51.24
C PHE A 15 -8.00 -14.88 50.67
N CYS A 16 -7.20 -15.81 51.21
CA CYS A 16 -5.79 -15.95 50.82
C CYS A 16 -5.37 -17.38 50.49
N GLY A 17 -6.25 -18.38 50.62
CA GLY A 17 -5.93 -19.80 50.44
C GLY A 17 -5.03 -20.40 51.54
N GLY A 18 -4.67 -19.62 52.57
CA GLY A 18 -3.84 -20.09 53.68
C GLY A 18 -4.54 -21.10 54.59
N LYS A 19 -3.77 -21.92 55.32
CA LYS A 19 -4.29 -22.94 56.24
C LYS A 19 -5.14 -22.30 57.35
N ALA A 20 -6.32 -22.87 57.59
CA ALA A 20 -7.20 -22.49 58.69
C ALA A 20 -6.96 -23.37 59.94
N LYS A 21 -7.17 -22.81 61.13
CA LYS A 21 -7.04 -23.53 62.41
C LYS A 21 -8.17 -23.16 63.36
N TRP A 22 -8.64 -24.15 64.13
CA TRP A 22 -9.49 -23.94 65.29
C TRP A 22 -8.70 -23.28 66.42
N ILE A 23 -9.19 -22.15 66.93
CA ILE A 23 -8.64 -21.49 68.11
C ILE A 23 -9.69 -21.54 69.22
N SER A 24 -9.29 -22.09 70.37
CA SER A 24 -10.07 -22.05 71.60
C SER A 24 -9.65 -20.83 72.40
N GLY A 25 -10.57 -19.89 72.58
CA GLY A 25 -10.39 -18.76 73.47
C GLY A 25 -10.76 -19.15 74.91
N GLY A 26 -11.85 -18.59 75.42
CA GLY A 26 -12.44 -18.93 76.72
C GLY A 26 -13.44 -20.09 76.67
N PRO A 27 -14.01 -20.50 77.82
CA PRO A 27 -15.03 -21.55 77.88
C PRO A 27 -16.22 -21.24 76.97
N GLY A 28 -16.45 -22.07 75.95
CA GLY A 28 -17.54 -21.89 74.98
C GLY A 28 -17.22 -20.96 73.79
N CYS A 29 -16.07 -20.29 73.79
CA CYS A 29 -15.61 -19.45 72.68
C CYS A 29 -14.63 -20.22 71.81
N THR A 30 -15.11 -20.66 70.64
CA THR A 30 -14.28 -21.29 69.61
C THR A 30 -14.46 -20.49 68.33
N TYR A 31 -13.38 -20.21 67.61
CA TYR A 31 -13.42 -19.54 66.32
C TYR A 31 -12.40 -20.17 65.36
N ILE A 32 -12.56 -19.88 64.07
CA ILE A 32 -11.59 -20.27 63.04
C ILE A 32 -10.76 -19.04 62.69
N SER A 33 -9.45 -19.22 62.62
CA SER A 33 -8.54 -18.18 62.15
C SER A 33 -7.64 -18.70 61.04
N CYS A 34 -7.35 -17.84 60.07
CA CYS A 34 -6.35 -18.10 59.06
C CYS A 34 -4.94 -17.88 59.63
N MET A 35 -4.03 -18.81 59.33
CA MET A 35 -2.63 -18.69 59.76
C MET A 35 -1.78 -17.77 58.89
N ALA A 36 -2.30 -17.30 57.75
CA ALA A 36 -1.56 -16.48 56.77
C ALA A 36 -2.05 -15.03 56.65
N CYS A 37 -3.31 -14.76 57.00
CA CYS A 37 -3.91 -13.42 56.95
C CYS A 37 -4.79 -13.19 58.19
N PRO A 38 -5.17 -11.94 58.53
CA PRO A 38 -5.92 -11.64 59.74
C PRO A 38 -7.41 -12.04 59.68
N ALA A 39 -7.81 -12.87 58.72
CA ALA A 39 -9.18 -13.36 58.60
C ALA A 39 -9.51 -14.32 59.74
N ALA A 40 -10.60 -14.06 60.43
CA ALA A 40 -11.17 -14.92 61.46
C ALA A 40 -12.70 -14.93 61.38
N THR A 41 -13.33 -15.92 62.00
CA THR A 41 -14.78 -15.93 62.23
C THR A 41 -15.11 -15.33 63.59
N ASP A 42 -16.36 -14.92 63.76
CA ASP A 42 -16.92 -14.70 65.09
C ASP A 42 -16.98 -16.01 65.88
N ASP A 43 -17.03 -15.90 67.21
CA ASP A 43 -17.21 -17.02 68.13
C ASP A 43 -18.60 -17.66 67.97
N GLY A 44 -18.70 -18.96 68.29
CA GLY A 44 -19.96 -19.69 68.19
C GLY A 44 -19.83 -21.19 68.36
N ALA A 45 -20.92 -21.91 68.01
CA ALA A 45 -20.91 -23.36 68.03
C ALA A 45 -20.08 -23.92 66.85
N VAL A 46 -19.16 -24.84 67.14
CA VAL A 46 -18.25 -25.51 66.19
C VAL A 46 -18.92 -25.87 64.84
N PRO A 47 -20.06 -26.59 64.77
CA PRO A 47 -20.65 -26.96 63.48
C PRO A 47 -21.14 -25.76 62.67
N ARG A 48 -21.63 -24.70 63.33
CA ARG A 48 -22.11 -23.48 62.67
C ARG A 48 -20.96 -22.70 62.06
N ILE A 49 -19.87 -22.54 62.80
CA ILE A 49 -18.69 -21.77 62.35
C ILE A 49 -17.99 -22.49 61.21
N ALA A 50 -17.80 -23.81 61.33
CA ALA A 50 -17.19 -24.62 60.27
C ALA A 50 -17.96 -24.51 58.96
N LYS A 51 -19.29 -24.64 59.03
CA LYS A 51 -20.17 -24.48 57.87
C LYS A 51 -20.02 -23.09 57.26
N ALA A 52 -20.07 -22.03 58.07
CA ALA A 52 -19.93 -20.66 57.59
C ALA A 52 -18.56 -20.41 56.92
N TRP A 53 -17.47 -20.92 57.50
CA TRP A 53 -16.12 -20.79 56.93
C TRP A 53 -16.00 -21.55 55.61
N ASN A 54 -16.41 -22.82 55.58
CA ASN A 54 -16.28 -23.66 54.40
C ASN A 54 -17.18 -23.16 53.26
N THR A 55 -18.40 -22.70 53.54
CA THR A 55 -19.26 -22.08 52.51
C THR A 55 -18.62 -20.82 51.91
N ARG A 56 -17.92 -20.00 52.70
CA ARG A 56 -17.19 -18.84 52.16
C ARG A 56 -16.05 -19.29 51.24
N ALA A 57 -15.32 -20.35 51.60
CA ALA A 57 -14.23 -20.90 50.79
C ALA A 57 -14.73 -21.40 49.41
N ASP A 58 -15.85 -22.13 49.40
CA ASP A 58 -16.45 -22.64 48.17
C ASP A 58 -16.90 -21.52 47.22
N LEU A 59 -17.55 -20.47 47.75
CA LEU A 59 -17.98 -19.31 46.95
C LEU A 59 -16.79 -18.61 46.29
N HIS A 60 -15.67 -18.49 47.00
CA HIS A 60 -14.46 -17.89 46.45
C HIS A 60 -13.81 -18.79 45.38
N ALA A 61 -13.75 -20.10 45.59
CA ALA A 61 -13.21 -21.04 44.61
C ALA A 61 -13.99 -20.99 43.29
N ALA A 62 -15.33 -20.98 43.36
CA ALA A 62 -16.18 -20.83 42.17
C ALA A 62 -15.91 -19.50 41.44
N ARG A 63 -15.81 -18.39 42.19
CA ARG A 63 -15.53 -17.08 41.61
C ARG A 63 -14.14 -17.00 40.96
N VAL A 64 -13.13 -17.62 41.56
CA VAL A 64 -11.78 -17.69 40.97
C VAL A 64 -11.81 -18.47 39.66
N ALA A 65 -12.48 -19.63 39.64
CA ALA A 65 -12.62 -20.43 38.42
C ALA A 65 -13.32 -19.65 37.28
N GLU A 66 -14.39 -18.91 37.58
CA GLU A 66 -15.04 -18.02 36.60
C GLU A 66 -14.08 -16.95 36.05
N LEU A 67 -13.32 -16.31 36.94
CA LEU A 67 -12.36 -15.28 36.55
C LEU A 67 -11.22 -15.84 35.70
N GLU A 68 -10.76 -17.05 35.97
CA GLU A 68 -9.74 -17.74 35.18
C GLU A 68 -10.25 -18.05 33.77
N ILE A 69 -11.50 -18.51 33.63
CA ILE A 69 -12.14 -18.71 32.34
C ILE A 69 -12.22 -17.39 31.57
N ALA A 70 -12.77 -16.33 32.20
CA ALA A 70 -12.88 -15.02 31.56
C ALA A 70 -11.51 -14.43 31.16
N LEU A 71 -10.48 -14.62 32.00
CA LEU A 71 -9.11 -14.22 31.68
C LEU A 71 -8.56 -14.99 30.47
N SER A 72 -8.87 -16.29 30.37
CA SER A 72 -8.46 -17.13 29.24
C SER A 72 -9.12 -16.68 27.93
N GLU A 73 -10.40 -16.30 27.98
CA GLU A 73 -11.15 -15.79 26.82
C GLU A 73 -10.60 -14.43 26.36
N MET A 74 -10.40 -13.49 27.28
CA MET A 74 -9.79 -12.20 26.95
C MET A 74 -8.39 -12.34 26.34
N ARG A 75 -7.61 -13.34 26.77
CA ARG A 75 -6.30 -13.65 26.16
C ARG A 75 -6.45 -14.14 24.73
N ARG A 76 -7.38 -15.08 24.47
CA ARG A 76 -7.66 -15.56 23.10
C ARG A 76 -8.12 -14.42 22.20
N ASP A 77 -9.05 -13.58 22.66
CA ASP A 77 -9.54 -12.43 21.89
C ASP A 77 -8.42 -11.45 21.54
N ARG A 78 -7.52 -11.18 22.49
CA ARG A 78 -6.35 -10.35 22.25
C ARG A 78 -5.43 -10.95 21.18
N ASP A 79 -5.24 -12.27 21.20
CA ASP A 79 -4.37 -12.95 20.24
C ASP A 79 -5.01 -12.99 18.85
N VAL A 80 -6.32 -13.20 18.76
CA VAL A 80 -7.10 -13.06 17.51
C VAL A 80 -6.96 -11.64 16.95
N ARG A 81 -7.13 -10.60 17.77
CA ARG A 81 -6.96 -9.20 17.32
C ARG A 81 -5.54 -8.93 16.81
N LYS A 82 -4.52 -9.48 17.48
CA LYS A 82 -3.12 -9.36 17.02
C LYS A 82 -2.90 -10.05 15.68
N GLN A 83 -3.48 -11.25 15.49
CA GLN A 83 -3.38 -11.97 14.23
C GLN A 83 -4.08 -11.23 13.09
N SER A 84 -5.32 -10.77 13.29
CA SER A 84 -6.03 -9.97 12.29
C SER A 84 -5.29 -8.68 11.95
N ALA A 85 -4.68 -8.01 12.93
CA ALA A 85 -3.85 -6.82 12.69
C ALA A 85 -2.58 -7.14 11.89
N TYR A 86 -1.98 -8.32 12.10
CA TYR A 86 -0.84 -8.78 11.32
C TYR A 86 -1.23 -9.09 9.87
N GLU A 87 -2.34 -9.80 9.66
CA GLU A 87 -2.88 -10.11 8.33
C GLU A 87 -3.24 -8.83 7.57
N TYR A 88 -3.91 -7.86 8.21
CA TYR A 88 -4.19 -6.56 7.58
C TYR A 88 -2.91 -5.84 7.16
N LYS A 89 -1.87 -5.84 8.00
CA LYS A 89 -0.56 -5.24 7.69
C LYS A 89 0.17 -5.96 6.56
N SER A 90 0.04 -7.28 6.44
CA SER A 90 0.67 -8.02 5.34
C SER A 90 -0.04 -7.73 4.01
N HIS A 91 -1.38 -7.69 4.01
CA HIS A 91 -2.17 -7.36 2.82
C HIS A 91 -1.92 -5.94 2.33
N THR A 92 -1.83 -4.95 3.24
CA THR A 92 -1.54 -3.56 2.87
C THR A 92 -0.14 -3.43 2.24
N ARG A 93 0.89 -4.05 2.82
CA ARG A 93 2.23 -4.08 2.19
C ARG A 93 2.24 -4.76 0.82
N ALA A 94 1.49 -5.85 0.66
CA ALA A 94 1.38 -6.52 -0.64
C ALA A 94 0.70 -5.61 -1.68
N ALA A 95 -0.35 -4.89 -1.29
CA ALA A 95 -1.02 -3.92 -2.15
C ALA A 95 -0.11 -2.73 -2.51
N GLU A 96 0.63 -2.17 -1.55
CA GLU A 96 1.64 -1.13 -1.79
C GLU A 96 2.70 -1.60 -2.80
N GLY A 97 3.23 -2.82 -2.64
CA GLY A 97 4.17 -3.41 -3.58
C GLY A 97 3.58 -3.59 -4.99
N ALA A 98 2.31 -3.97 -5.10
CA ALA A 98 1.62 -4.09 -6.37
C ALA A 98 1.42 -2.73 -7.05
N CYS A 99 1.06 -1.69 -6.29
CA CYS A 99 0.93 -0.32 -6.80
C CYS A 99 2.27 0.20 -7.36
N ILE A 100 3.37 0.02 -6.62
CA ILE A 100 4.71 0.43 -7.08
C ILE A 100 5.06 -0.26 -8.41
N LYS A 101 4.77 -1.56 -8.54
CA LYS A 101 5.02 -2.30 -9.78
C LYS A 101 4.20 -1.77 -10.96
N LEU A 102 2.91 -1.51 -10.76
CA LEU A 102 2.03 -0.95 -11.79
C LEU A 102 2.45 0.47 -12.21
N GLU A 103 2.92 1.29 -11.27
CA GLU A 103 3.45 2.61 -11.60
C GLU A 103 4.71 2.53 -12.46
N ALA A 104 5.63 1.62 -12.14
CA ALA A 104 6.82 1.38 -12.95
C ALA A 104 6.48 0.89 -14.37
N GLU A 105 5.52 -0.04 -14.50
CA GLU A 105 5.03 -0.51 -15.80
C GLU A 105 4.37 0.62 -16.61
N ARG A 106 3.56 1.45 -15.96
CA ARG A 106 2.93 2.63 -16.58
C ARG A 106 3.99 3.62 -17.08
N ASP A 107 5.02 3.88 -16.29
CA ASP A 107 6.08 4.82 -16.66
C ASP A 107 6.96 4.26 -17.78
N ALA A 108 7.22 2.95 -17.81
CA ALA A 108 7.84 2.27 -18.95
C ALA A 108 7.01 2.41 -20.23
N ALA A 109 5.70 2.17 -20.15
CA ALA A 109 4.79 2.34 -21.28
C ALA A 109 4.73 3.81 -21.77
N ARG A 110 4.77 4.78 -20.86
CA ARG A 110 4.86 6.21 -21.21
C ARG A 110 6.15 6.53 -21.96
N ALA A 111 7.27 5.96 -21.54
CA ALA A 111 8.55 6.10 -22.24
C ALA A 111 8.51 5.49 -23.64
N ASP A 112 7.87 4.33 -23.81
CA ASP A 112 7.66 3.71 -25.13
C ASP A 112 6.82 4.59 -26.06
N VAL A 113 5.70 5.13 -25.57
CA VAL A 113 4.87 6.05 -26.34
C VAL A 113 5.65 7.31 -26.73
N ALA A 114 6.50 7.84 -25.85
CA ALA A 114 7.36 8.97 -26.18
C ALA A 114 8.35 8.63 -27.31
N ARG A 115 9.01 7.46 -27.24
CA ARG A 115 9.92 6.98 -28.30
C ARG A 115 9.21 6.84 -29.64
N LEU A 116 8.02 6.26 -29.66
CA LEU A 116 7.22 6.13 -30.88
C LEU A 116 6.82 7.50 -31.45
N ARG A 117 6.43 8.44 -30.58
CA ARG A 117 6.09 9.81 -31.00
C ARG A 117 7.28 10.52 -31.63
N ASP A 118 8.46 10.40 -31.05
CA ASP A 118 9.68 11.01 -31.59
C ASP A 118 10.10 10.35 -32.91
N ALA A 119 9.96 9.03 -33.04
CA ALA A 119 10.19 8.32 -34.30
C ALA A 119 9.24 8.78 -35.41
N LEU A 120 7.95 8.98 -35.10
CA LEU A 120 6.97 9.51 -36.05
C LEU A 120 7.32 10.94 -36.48
N ARG A 121 7.69 11.82 -35.55
CA ARG A 121 8.15 13.18 -35.89
C ARG A 121 9.38 13.18 -36.79
N ALA A 122 10.33 12.27 -36.54
CA ALA A 122 11.50 12.12 -37.40
C ALA A 122 11.12 11.65 -38.81
N ALA A 123 10.20 10.69 -38.92
CA ALA A 123 9.68 10.21 -40.20
C ALA A 123 8.96 11.31 -41.00
N ASP A 124 8.09 12.10 -40.35
CA ASP A 124 7.42 13.23 -40.98
C ASP A 124 8.43 14.27 -41.49
N GLY A 125 9.46 14.58 -40.71
CA GLY A 125 10.54 15.47 -41.13
C GLY A 125 11.35 14.95 -42.33
N HIS A 126 11.47 13.62 -42.50
CA HIS A 126 12.07 13.01 -43.67
C HIS A 126 11.18 13.13 -44.92
N ILE A 127 9.86 12.97 -44.76
CA ILE A 127 8.90 13.16 -45.85
C ILE A 127 8.93 14.60 -46.35
N ASP A 128 8.88 15.58 -45.43
CA ASP A 128 8.94 17.00 -45.79
C ASP A 128 10.25 17.37 -46.49
N ARG A 129 11.39 16.85 -45.99
CA ARG A 129 12.69 17.09 -46.61
C ARG A 129 12.77 16.45 -48.00
N GLY A 130 12.28 15.21 -48.15
CA GLY A 130 12.27 14.51 -49.44
C GLY A 130 11.39 15.23 -50.47
N HIS A 131 10.20 15.68 -50.08
CA HIS A 131 9.33 16.48 -50.94
C HIS A 131 9.99 17.82 -51.33
N TYR A 132 10.65 18.50 -50.38
CA TYR A 132 11.38 19.73 -50.66
C TYR A 132 12.54 19.52 -51.64
N GLU A 133 13.34 18.46 -51.47
CA GLU A 133 14.43 18.12 -52.39
C GLU A 133 13.93 17.73 -53.77
N MET A 134 12.83 16.95 -53.85
CA MET A 134 12.19 16.61 -55.11
C MET A 134 11.68 17.85 -55.84
N ALA A 135 10.99 18.75 -55.15
CA ALA A 135 10.52 20.02 -55.71
C ALA A 135 11.69 20.87 -56.22
N ARG A 136 12.76 21.00 -55.42
CA ARG A 136 13.98 21.73 -55.80
C ARG A 136 14.64 21.15 -57.06
N ASN A 137 14.69 19.83 -57.19
CA ASN A 137 15.25 19.17 -58.37
C ASN A 137 14.38 19.39 -59.62
N ILE A 138 13.05 19.33 -59.49
CA ILE A 138 12.13 19.66 -60.59
C ILE A 138 12.36 21.09 -61.08
N THR A 139 12.46 22.07 -60.17
CA THR A 139 12.73 23.48 -60.54
C THR A 139 14.09 23.64 -61.21
N ARG A 140 15.11 22.91 -60.75
CA ARG A 140 16.46 22.94 -61.34
C ARG A 140 16.50 22.32 -62.75
N SER A 141 15.80 21.21 -62.97
CA SER A 141 15.69 20.58 -64.29
C SER A 141 14.90 21.44 -65.28
N ALA A 142 13.81 22.08 -64.83
CA ALA A 142 13.03 23.00 -65.65
C ALA A 142 13.83 24.24 -66.09
N SER A 143 14.75 24.73 -65.25
CA SER A 143 15.63 25.86 -65.57
C SER A 143 16.84 25.48 -66.43
N ALA A 144 17.26 24.20 -66.44
CA ALA A 144 18.34 23.72 -67.31
C ALA A 144 17.89 23.46 -68.77
N GLY A 145 16.61 23.17 -69.00
CA GLY A 145 16.04 22.90 -70.34
C GLY A 145 15.39 24.11 -71.01
N SER A 146 15.03 25.15 -70.26
CA SER A 146 14.54 26.40 -70.84
C SER A 146 15.72 27.27 -71.22
N THR A 147 16.04 27.29 -72.51
CA THR A 147 16.74 28.45 -73.08
C THR A 147 15.97 29.68 -72.63
N PRO A 148 16.60 30.70 -72.03
CA PRO A 148 15.89 31.88 -71.55
C PRO A 148 15.18 32.51 -72.73
N HIS A 149 13.88 32.25 -72.85
CA HIS A 149 13.03 32.96 -73.79
C HIS A 149 13.00 34.40 -73.31
N CYS A 150 13.59 35.25 -74.12
CA CYS A 150 13.55 36.68 -73.92
C CYS A 150 12.06 37.04 -74.05
N SER A 151 11.51 37.66 -73.02
CA SER A 151 10.07 37.98 -72.90
C SER A 151 9.53 38.86 -74.03
N ASP A 152 10.40 39.29 -74.95
CA ASP A 152 10.10 40.17 -76.08
C ASP A 152 9.97 39.42 -77.42
N CYS A 153 10.12 38.09 -77.44
CA CYS A 153 9.84 37.30 -78.65
C CYS A 153 8.34 36.94 -78.73
N PRO A 154 7.62 37.32 -79.81
CA PRO A 154 6.23 36.93 -79.99
C PRO A 154 6.09 35.41 -80.15
N PRO A 155 4.93 34.82 -79.82
CA PRO A 155 4.70 33.38 -79.89
C PRO A 155 4.90 32.83 -81.32
N GLU A 156 5.44 31.60 -81.42
CA GLU A 156 5.62 30.89 -82.69
C GLU A 156 4.28 30.80 -83.45
N GLY A 157 4.27 31.27 -84.70
CA GLY A 157 3.09 31.32 -85.57
C GLY A 157 2.65 32.72 -85.99
N TYR A 158 3.23 33.79 -85.42
CA TYR A 158 3.04 35.14 -85.95
C TYR A 158 3.98 35.40 -87.14
N PRO A 159 3.48 35.93 -88.28
CA PRO A 159 4.30 36.31 -89.41
C PRO A 159 5.00 37.63 -89.11
N THR A 160 6.01 37.59 -88.23
CA THR A 160 6.89 38.73 -88.01
C THR A 160 8.23 38.48 -88.69
N ASP A 161 8.57 39.40 -89.57
CA ASP A 161 9.85 39.57 -90.23
C ASP A 161 11.01 39.37 -89.22
N ASN A 162 11.81 38.31 -89.41
CA ASN A 162 12.89 37.88 -88.50
C ASN A 162 14.02 38.92 -88.32
N THR A 163 13.93 40.05 -89.01
CA THR A 163 14.90 41.15 -88.98
C THR A 163 14.74 42.12 -87.80
N ARG A 164 13.67 42.01 -87.00
CA ARG A 164 13.40 42.95 -85.88
C ARG A 164 13.68 42.42 -84.48
N CYS A 165 14.08 41.16 -84.33
CA CYS A 165 14.46 40.63 -83.02
C CYS A 165 15.88 41.12 -82.67
N ALA A 166 15.97 42.11 -81.77
CA ALA A 166 17.26 42.52 -81.22
C ALA A 166 17.92 41.33 -80.50
N PRO A 167 19.25 41.13 -80.64
CA PRO A 167 19.95 40.05 -79.97
C PRO A 167 19.80 40.19 -78.46
N CYS A 168 19.32 39.13 -77.82
CA CYS A 168 19.00 39.16 -76.41
C CYS A 168 20.24 39.51 -75.56
N PRO A 169 20.21 40.59 -74.75
CA PRO A 169 21.40 41.15 -74.12
C PRO A 169 22.08 40.21 -73.10
N ARG A 170 21.42 39.13 -72.68
CA ARG A 170 22.02 38.12 -71.79
C ARG A 170 23.08 37.26 -72.48
N ARG A 171 23.04 37.08 -73.81
CA ARG A 171 24.03 36.23 -74.52
C ARG A 171 25.44 36.84 -74.59
N LEU A 172 25.58 38.13 -74.27
CA LEU A 172 26.87 38.83 -74.32
C LEU A 172 27.66 38.80 -73.00
N ARG A 173 27.09 38.31 -71.89
CA ARG A 173 27.79 38.30 -70.59
C ARG A 173 28.61 37.05 -70.31
N GLU A 174 28.40 35.95 -71.03
CA GLU A 174 29.13 34.69 -70.76
C GLU A 174 30.52 34.64 -71.40
N VAL A 175 30.83 35.48 -72.39
CA VAL A 175 32.12 35.47 -73.10
C VAL A 175 33.26 36.16 -72.30
N ARG A 176 32.98 36.80 -71.16
CA ARG A 176 33.99 37.56 -70.37
C ARG A 176 34.49 36.88 -69.09
N ARG A 177 34.17 35.61 -68.83
CA ARG A 177 34.62 34.92 -67.61
C ARG A 177 35.82 33.99 -67.77
N ASP A 178 36.32 33.79 -69.00
CA ASP A 178 37.47 32.92 -69.29
C ASP A 178 38.72 33.68 -69.79
N GLN A 179 38.93 34.92 -69.32
CA GLN A 179 40.21 35.64 -69.48
C GLN A 179 40.80 36.02 -68.14
#